data_AF-A0A3A4ZTS3-F1
#
_entry.id   AF-A0A3A4ZTS3-F1
#
_cell.length_a   1.000
_cell.length_b   1.000
_cell.length_c   1.000
_cell.angle_alpha   90.00
_cell.angle_beta   90.00
_cell.angle_gamma   90.00
#
_symmetry.space_group_name_H-M   'P 1'
#
loop_
_entity.id
_entity.type
_entity.pdbx_description
1 polymer ?
#
loop_
_entity_poly.entity_id
_entity_poly.type
_entity_poly.pdbx_seq_one_letter_code
_entity_poly.pdbx_strand_id
1 'polypeptide(L)'
;MPYFDFTCESCGASGRAWRPADKPPRFCNRRCRGRGTSRAMQGGRRTLYPVTPEMHRAIQEVYQNFTGKGQMLELAGRLGLPRWKVSRYAVNQGWIARQKKEPDWRAPELAILEQSAHCSLEVIQRRLRKAGFTRSLPGILVKRKRLKLPQNLQGQSIWQLADCFGVDQKVVQGWVFKGYLKAQKRGTHRTPRQGGDIYFIRDRWVRQFVLEHPELVDLRKVDKFWFIDLLAGRETGHPSWGAVTVADSEGVPGEMEAGNY
;
A
#
# COMPACT_ATOMS: atom_id res chain seq x y z
N MET A 1 20.73 -32.59 19.98
CA MET A 1 20.99 -32.43 18.53
C MET A 1 22.22 -33.25 18.17
N PRO A 2 22.10 -34.28 17.32
CA PRO A 2 23.17 -35.23 17.09
C PRO A 2 24.22 -34.74 16.07
N TYR A 3 25.44 -35.24 16.22
CA TYR A 3 26.44 -35.20 15.17
C TYR A 3 26.23 -36.40 14.24
N PHE A 4 26.32 -36.17 12.93
CA PHE A 4 26.27 -37.22 11.92
C PHE A 4 27.64 -37.39 11.27
N ASP A 5 28.12 -38.61 11.25
CA ASP A 5 29.20 -39.04 10.36
C ASP A 5 28.58 -39.35 9.00
N PHE A 6 29.07 -38.71 7.94
CA PHE A 6 28.51 -38.81 6.60
C PHE A 6 29.59 -38.83 5.52
N THR A 7 29.25 -39.42 4.38
CA THR A 7 30.09 -39.46 3.18
C THR A 7 29.48 -38.59 2.10
N CYS A 8 30.25 -37.67 1.53
CA CYS A 8 29.75 -36.74 0.53
C CYS A 8 29.40 -37.46 -0.78
N GLU A 9 28.14 -37.39 -1.20
CA GLU A 9 27.66 -38.03 -2.44
C GLU A 9 28.30 -37.47 -3.74
N SER A 10 28.91 -36.28 -3.69
CA SER A 10 29.53 -35.66 -4.86
C SER A 10 31.03 -35.89 -4.97
N CYS A 11 31.75 -36.12 -3.87
CA CYS A 11 33.22 -36.20 -3.88
C CYS A 11 33.80 -37.32 -3.00
N GLY A 12 32.96 -38.15 -2.36
CA GLY A 12 33.40 -39.29 -1.54
C GLY A 12 34.06 -38.92 -0.20
N ALA A 13 34.25 -37.65 0.11
CA ALA A 13 34.88 -37.21 1.35
C ALA A 13 34.00 -37.54 2.57
N SER A 14 34.57 -38.19 3.57
CA SER A 14 33.95 -38.39 4.87
C SER A 14 34.05 -37.13 5.73
N GLY A 15 33.06 -36.90 6.59
CA GLY A 15 33.06 -35.77 7.50
C GLY A 15 32.03 -35.92 8.62
N ARG A 16 32.17 -35.06 9.63
CA ARG A 16 31.25 -34.99 10.76
C ARG A 16 30.58 -33.62 10.78
N ALA A 17 29.26 -33.58 10.83
CA ALA A 17 28.53 -32.31 10.88
C ALA A 17 27.36 -32.33 11.87
N TRP A 18 27.18 -31.19 12.53
CA TRP A 18 26.08 -30.93 13.44
C TRP A 18 24.82 -30.51 12.67
N ARG A 19 23.75 -31.30 12.77
CA ARG A 19 22.47 -31.07 12.07
C ARG A 19 21.25 -31.51 12.90
N PRO A 20 20.06 -30.96 12.62
CA PRO A 20 18.79 -31.50 13.10
C PRO A 20 18.59 -32.96 12.66
N ALA A 21 17.97 -33.79 13.50
CA ALA A 21 17.87 -35.24 13.28
C ALA A 21 17.09 -35.63 12.01
N ASP A 22 16.18 -34.76 11.56
CA ASP A 22 15.35 -34.92 10.37
C ASP A 22 16.09 -34.65 9.05
N LYS A 23 17.32 -34.11 9.10
CA LYS A 23 18.06 -33.67 7.90
C LYS A 23 19.55 -34.02 7.99
N PRO A 24 19.93 -35.30 7.86
CA PRO A 24 21.33 -35.70 7.84
C PRO A 24 22.08 -35.04 6.65
N PRO A 25 23.34 -34.65 6.85
CA PRO A 25 24.16 -33.99 5.83
C PRO A 25 24.53 -34.96 4.68
N ARG A 26 24.25 -34.57 3.43
CA ARG A 26 24.58 -35.35 2.21
C ARG A 26 25.83 -34.86 1.46
N PHE A 27 26.25 -33.61 1.70
CA PHE A 27 27.33 -32.96 0.97
C PHE A 27 28.27 -32.19 1.91
N CYS A 28 29.58 -32.26 1.66
CA CYS A 28 30.60 -31.65 2.53
C CYS A 28 30.63 -30.11 2.46
N ASN A 29 30.28 -29.53 1.31
CA ASN A 29 30.26 -28.08 1.13
C ASN A 29 29.24 -27.63 0.06
N ARG A 30 29.04 -26.31 -0.06
CA ARG A 30 28.09 -25.71 -1.02
C ARG A 30 28.44 -26.04 -2.48
N ARG A 31 29.73 -26.20 -2.83
CA ARG A 31 30.16 -26.58 -4.18
C ARG A 31 29.79 -28.02 -4.51
N CYS A 32 30.01 -28.96 -3.60
CA CYS A 32 29.61 -30.37 -3.73
C CYS A 32 28.09 -30.53 -3.75
N ARG A 33 27.35 -29.71 -2.97
CA ARG A 33 25.90 -29.62 -3.10
C ARG A 33 25.49 -29.18 -4.52
N GLY A 34 26.09 -28.10 -5.03
CA GLY A 34 25.82 -27.60 -6.39
C GLY A 34 26.08 -28.64 -7.49
N ARG A 35 27.20 -29.36 -7.40
CA ARG A 35 27.58 -30.44 -8.33
C ARG A 35 26.69 -31.69 -8.22
N GLY A 36 26.29 -32.07 -7.01
CA GLY A 36 25.34 -33.16 -6.79
C GLY A 36 23.94 -32.82 -7.33
N THR A 37 23.51 -31.56 -7.18
CA THR A 37 22.22 -31.09 -7.70
C THR A 37 22.23 -30.81 -9.21
N SER A 38 23.39 -30.58 -9.83
CA SER A 38 23.47 -30.31 -11.27
C SER A 38 23.28 -31.57 -12.13
N ARG A 39 23.58 -32.78 -11.62
CA ARG A 39 23.19 -34.03 -12.31
C ARG A 39 21.66 -34.18 -12.39
N ALA A 40 20.91 -33.67 -11.42
CA ALA A 40 19.44 -33.60 -11.49
C ALA A 40 18.93 -32.54 -12.49
N MET A 41 19.78 -31.62 -12.99
CA MET A 41 19.42 -30.67 -14.05
C MET A 41 19.56 -31.24 -15.46
N GLN A 42 20.18 -32.42 -15.66
CA GLN A 42 20.31 -33.06 -16.98
C GLN A 42 19.02 -33.74 -17.46
N GLY A 43 18.06 -33.98 -16.55
CA GLY A 43 16.67 -34.20 -16.94
C GLY A 43 16.07 -32.86 -17.34
N GLY A 44 16.21 -32.49 -18.62
CA GLY A 44 15.66 -31.25 -19.16
C GLY A 44 14.26 -31.01 -18.59
N ARG A 45 14.04 -29.84 -17.98
CA ARG A 45 12.73 -29.50 -17.39
C ARG A 45 11.68 -29.74 -18.46
N ARG A 46 10.83 -30.76 -18.28
CA ARG A 46 9.70 -31.01 -19.16
C ARG A 46 8.93 -29.70 -19.27
N THR A 47 8.84 -29.16 -20.49
CA THR A 47 8.05 -27.95 -20.75
C THR A 47 6.60 -28.32 -20.52
N LEU A 48 6.12 -28.13 -19.28
CA LEU A 48 4.79 -28.56 -18.83
C LEU A 48 3.64 -27.99 -19.67
N TYR A 49 3.92 -26.94 -20.45
CA TYR A 49 2.96 -26.25 -21.32
C TYR A 49 3.64 -25.82 -22.62
N PRO A 50 3.80 -26.73 -23.61
CA PRO A 50 4.26 -26.35 -24.94
C PRO A 50 3.17 -25.52 -25.63
N VAL A 51 3.56 -24.43 -26.29
CA VAL A 51 2.64 -23.58 -27.06
C VAL A 51 2.79 -23.98 -28.52
N THR A 52 1.72 -24.52 -29.12
CA THR A 52 1.71 -24.90 -30.54
C THR A 52 1.56 -23.67 -31.45
N PRO A 53 1.90 -23.77 -32.74
CA PRO A 53 1.67 -22.69 -33.70
C PRO A 53 0.19 -22.24 -33.79
N GLU A 54 -0.75 -23.18 -33.61
CA GLU A 54 -2.18 -22.87 -33.55
C GLU A 54 -2.54 -22.06 -32.31
N MET A 55 -2.00 -22.44 -31.14
CA MET A 55 -2.15 -21.67 -29.91
C MET A 55 -1.54 -20.27 -30.06
N HIS A 56 -0.39 -20.14 -30.72
CA HIS A 56 0.24 -18.85 -30.99
C HIS A 56 -0.71 -17.91 -31.75
N ARG A 57 -1.30 -18.38 -32.86
CA ARG A 57 -2.26 -17.59 -33.66
C ARG A 57 -3.48 -17.19 -32.84
N ALA A 58 -4.04 -18.11 -32.06
CA ALA A 58 -5.18 -17.84 -31.20
C ALA A 58 -4.87 -16.79 -30.12
N ILE A 59 -3.65 -16.80 -29.55
CA ILE A 59 -3.21 -15.80 -28.58
C ILE A 59 -2.98 -14.44 -29.26
N GLN A 60 -2.37 -14.45 -30.45
CA GLN A 60 -2.11 -13.24 -31.23
C GLN A 60 -3.40 -12.50 -31.56
N GLU A 61 -4.41 -13.22 -32.05
CA GLU A 61 -5.72 -12.65 -32.42
C GLU A 61 -6.41 -11.96 -31.24
N VAL A 62 -6.41 -12.61 -30.06
CA VAL A 62 -7.03 -12.06 -28.84
C VAL A 62 -6.30 -10.81 -28.32
N TYR A 63 -4.99 -10.73 -28.51
CA TYR A 63 -4.22 -9.54 -28.13
C TYR A 63 -4.36 -8.40 -29.15
N GLN A 64 -4.62 -8.70 -30.43
CA GLN A 64 -4.89 -7.71 -31.47
C GLN A 64 -6.31 -7.12 -31.38
N ASN A 65 -7.33 -7.95 -31.10
CA ASN A 65 -8.75 -7.58 -31.22
C ASN A 65 -9.41 -7.07 -29.93
N PHE A 66 -8.64 -6.41 -29.05
CA PHE A 66 -9.08 -5.84 -27.75
C PHE A 66 -9.37 -6.89 -26.67
N THR A 67 -8.56 -6.89 -25.62
CA THR A 67 -8.64 -7.85 -24.51
C THR A 67 -9.53 -7.32 -23.38
N GLY A 68 -10.77 -7.79 -23.32
CA GLY A 68 -11.65 -7.60 -22.15
C GLY A 68 -11.25 -8.47 -20.95
N LYS A 69 -11.71 -8.10 -19.75
CA LYS A 69 -11.63 -9.00 -18.58
C LYS A 69 -12.59 -10.18 -18.82
N GLY A 70 -12.05 -11.36 -19.12
CA GLY A 70 -12.84 -12.59 -19.33
C GLY A 70 -12.36 -13.41 -20.52
N GLN A 71 -12.17 -12.77 -21.67
CA GLN A 71 -11.70 -13.40 -22.91
C GLN A 71 -10.36 -14.15 -22.75
N MET A 72 -9.47 -13.61 -21.91
CA MET A 72 -8.20 -14.26 -21.59
C MET A 72 -8.38 -15.57 -20.80
N LEU A 73 -9.39 -15.62 -19.92
CA LEU A 73 -9.71 -16.81 -19.12
C LEU A 73 -10.40 -17.85 -20.00
N GLU A 74 -11.31 -17.43 -20.88
CA GLU A 74 -11.96 -18.28 -21.89
C GLU A 74 -10.94 -18.86 -22.86
N LEU A 75 -10.01 -18.04 -23.38
CA LEU A 75 -8.91 -18.51 -24.23
C LEU A 75 -8.03 -19.52 -23.49
N ALA A 76 -7.66 -19.23 -22.25
CA ALA A 76 -6.87 -20.14 -21.43
C ALA A 76 -7.57 -21.49 -21.24
N GLY A 77 -8.87 -21.48 -20.95
CA GLY A 77 -9.70 -22.68 -20.85
C GLY A 77 -9.76 -23.45 -22.18
N ARG A 78 -10.00 -22.76 -23.30
CA ARG A 78 -10.06 -23.36 -24.64
C ARG A 78 -8.74 -24.01 -25.07
N LEU A 79 -7.61 -23.38 -24.73
CA LEU A 79 -6.28 -23.89 -25.09
C LEU A 79 -5.74 -24.92 -24.09
N GLY A 80 -6.44 -25.20 -22.98
CA GLY A 80 -5.94 -26.08 -21.92
C GLY A 80 -4.70 -25.54 -21.21
N LEU A 81 -4.46 -24.23 -21.28
CA LEU A 81 -3.28 -23.58 -20.72
C LEU A 81 -3.65 -22.77 -19.48
N PRO A 82 -2.82 -22.79 -18.41
CA PRO A 82 -3.02 -21.87 -17.30
C PRO A 82 -2.94 -20.41 -17.76
N ARG A 83 -3.83 -19.54 -17.27
CA ARG A 83 -3.87 -18.11 -17.63
C ARG A 83 -2.50 -17.43 -17.57
N TRP A 84 -1.72 -17.69 -16.51
CA TRP A 84 -0.40 -17.08 -16.32
C TRP A 84 0.58 -17.45 -17.44
N LYS A 85 0.47 -18.65 -18.01
CA LYS A 85 1.36 -19.14 -19.07
C LYS A 85 1.08 -18.37 -20.36
N VAL A 86 -0.20 -18.20 -20.69
CA VAL A 86 -0.63 -17.47 -21.88
C VAL A 86 -0.26 -15.99 -21.77
N SER A 87 -0.51 -15.36 -20.62
CA SER A 87 -0.09 -13.96 -20.39
C SER A 87 1.43 -13.78 -20.44
N ARG A 88 2.19 -14.71 -19.84
CA ARG A 88 3.66 -14.68 -19.88
C ARG A 88 4.21 -14.91 -21.28
N TYR A 89 3.58 -15.80 -22.05
CA TYR A 89 3.94 -16.03 -23.44
C TYR A 89 3.73 -14.78 -24.29
N ALA A 90 2.56 -14.13 -24.18
CA ALA A 90 2.27 -12.88 -24.90
C ALA A 90 3.27 -11.77 -24.56
N VAL A 91 3.61 -11.59 -23.28
CA VAL A 91 4.65 -10.62 -22.86
C VAL A 91 6.01 -10.95 -23.48
N ASN A 92 6.41 -12.22 -23.51
CA ASN A 92 7.67 -12.64 -24.15
C ASN A 92 7.68 -12.41 -25.66
N GLN A 93 6.50 -12.41 -26.32
CA GLN A 93 6.34 -12.07 -27.74
C GLN A 93 6.21 -10.56 -27.99
N GLY A 94 6.23 -9.73 -26.93
CA GLY A 94 6.06 -8.28 -27.03
C GLY A 94 4.60 -7.83 -27.22
N TRP A 95 3.62 -8.72 -27.07
CA TRP A 95 2.21 -8.37 -27.21
C TRP A 95 1.69 -7.74 -25.92
N ILE A 96 1.29 -6.48 -26.02
CA ILE A 96 0.70 -5.72 -24.92
C ILE A 96 -0.81 -5.67 -25.12
N ALA A 97 -1.56 -6.16 -24.13
CA ALA A 97 -3.01 -6.07 -24.16
C ALA A 97 -3.45 -4.61 -24.21
N ARG A 98 -4.22 -4.23 -25.24
CA ARG A 98 -4.79 -2.89 -25.37
C ARG A 98 -5.76 -2.65 -24.21
N GLN A 99 -5.32 -1.89 -23.20
CA GLN A 99 -6.17 -1.50 -22.08
C GLN A 99 -7.13 -0.40 -22.53
N LYS A 100 -8.40 -0.49 -22.10
CA LYS A 100 -9.32 0.65 -22.20
C LYS A 100 -8.76 1.78 -21.35
N LYS A 101 -8.33 2.88 -21.98
CA LYS A 101 -7.92 4.09 -21.25
C LYS A 101 -9.14 4.58 -20.45
N GLU A 102 -8.99 4.70 -19.13
CA GLU A 102 -10.02 5.35 -18.33
C GLU A 102 -10.13 6.83 -18.76
N PRO A 103 -11.33 7.42 -18.76
CA PRO A 103 -11.49 8.85 -19.08
C PRO A 103 -10.62 9.71 -18.16
N ASP A 104 -10.17 10.88 -18.63
CA ASP A 104 -9.41 11.80 -17.78
C ASP A 104 -10.27 12.30 -16.61
N TRP A 105 -9.63 12.66 -15.49
CA TRP A 105 -10.31 13.14 -14.28
C TRP A 105 -10.75 14.59 -14.47
N ARG A 106 -12.04 14.88 -14.25
CA ARG A 106 -12.58 16.24 -14.34
C ARG A 106 -12.38 17.00 -13.02
N ALA A 107 -12.30 18.33 -13.08
CA ALA A 107 -12.21 19.21 -11.90
C ALA A 107 -13.25 18.93 -10.78
N PRO A 108 -14.56 18.75 -11.06
CA PRO A 108 -15.52 18.40 -10.02
C PRO A 108 -15.26 17.03 -9.36
N GLU A 109 -14.68 16.07 -10.08
CA GLU A 109 -14.30 14.77 -9.51
C GLU A 109 -13.14 14.93 -8.52
N LEU A 110 -12.18 15.80 -8.85
CA LEU A 110 -11.03 16.10 -8.00
C LEU A 110 -11.47 16.79 -6.70
N ALA A 111 -12.38 17.75 -6.78
CA ALA A 111 -12.94 18.42 -5.60
C ALA A 111 -13.61 17.42 -4.64
N ILE A 112 -14.40 16.47 -5.16
CA ILE A 112 -15.02 15.40 -4.35
C ILE A 112 -13.95 14.52 -3.71
N LEU A 113 -12.90 14.18 -4.47
CA LEU A 113 -11.78 13.36 -4.01
C LEU A 113 -11.02 14.03 -2.87
N GLU A 114 -10.75 15.33 -2.98
CA GLU A 114 -10.09 16.18 -1.97
C GLU A 114 -10.94 16.30 -0.70
N GLN A 115 -12.20 16.71 -0.83
CA GLN A 115 -13.12 16.84 0.30
C GLN A 115 -13.34 15.52 1.04
N SER A 116 -13.28 14.40 0.32
CA SER A 116 -13.51 13.06 0.85
C SER A 116 -12.22 12.29 1.10
N ALA A 117 -11.04 12.93 1.04
CA ALA A 117 -9.75 12.26 1.11
C ALA A 117 -9.52 11.51 2.44
N HIS A 118 -10.23 11.88 3.49
CA HIS A 118 -10.20 11.22 4.81
C HIS A 118 -11.03 9.92 4.86
N CYS A 119 -11.96 9.72 3.92
CA CYS A 119 -12.85 8.57 3.91
C CYS A 119 -12.21 7.31 3.30
N SER A 120 -12.87 6.17 3.49
CA SER A 120 -12.59 4.92 2.77
C SER A 120 -12.87 5.05 1.27
N LEU A 121 -12.23 4.19 0.47
CA LEU A 121 -12.35 4.25 -0.99
C LEU A 121 -13.79 3.98 -1.46
N GLU A 122 -14.50 3.12 -0.73
CA GLU A 122 -15.89 2.74 -0.97
C GLU A 122 -16.84 3.91 -0.74
N VAL A 123 -16.59 4.70 0.31
CA VAL A 123 -17.35 5.94 0.58
C VAL A 123 -17.06 6.99 -0.48
N ILE A 124 -15.80 7.17 -0.87
CA ILE A 124 -15.42 8.08 -1.96
C ILE A 124 -16.10 7.66 -3.27
N GLN A 125 -16.08 6.36 -3.59
CA GLN A 125 -16.74 5.82 -4.78
C GLN A 125 -18.25 6.08 -4.75
N ARG A 126 -18.90 5.90 -3.59
CA ARG A 126 -20.33 6.19 -3.42
C ARG A 126 -20.63 7.67 -3.64
N ARG A 127 -19.79 8.57 -3.14
CA ARG A 127 -19.92 10.03 -3.34
C ARG A 127 -19.74 10.42 -4.80
N LEU A 128 -18.73 9.86 -5.47
CA LEU A 128 -18.52 10.06 -6.91
C LEU A 128 -19.74 9.56 -7.72
N ARG A 129 -20.27 8.38 -7.39
CA ARG A 129 -21.48 7.84 -8.05
C ARG A 129 -22.70 8.73 -7.83
N LYS A 130 -22.89 9.27 -6.62
CA LYS A 130 -23.97 10.20 -6.32
C LYS A 130 -23.86 11.50 -7.13
N ALA A 131 -22.64 11.93 -7.45
CA ALA A 131 -22.38 13.08 -8.32
C ALA A 131 -22.39 12.75 -9.82
N GLY A 132 -22.78 11.53 -10.21
CA GLY A 132 -22.87 11.11 -11.62
C GLY A 132 -21.59 10.54 -12.23
N PHE A 133 -20.51 10.40 -11.44
CA PHE A 133 -19.23 9.89 -11.91
C PHE A 133 -19.04 8.41 -11.59
N THR A 134 -18.63 7.61 -12.58
CA THR A 134 -18.34 6.19 -12.39
C THR A 134 -16.83 5.95 -12.42
N ARG A 135 -16.24 5.71 -11.25
CA ARG A 135 -14.81 5.39 -11.09
C ARG A 135 -14.60 4.06 -10.37
N SER A 136 -13.55 3.34 -10.78
CA SER A 136 -13.14 2.09 -10.16
C SER A 136 -12.42 2.38 -8.82
N LEU A 137 -12.54 1.48 -7.82
CA LEU A 137 -11.81 1.61 -6.55
C LEU A 137 -10.29 1.72 -6.76
N PRO A 138 -9.65 0.91 -7.65
CA PRO A 138 -8.23 1.07 -7.96
C PRO A 138 -7.90 2.41 -8.60
N GLY A 139 -8.75 2.92 -9.52
CA GLY A 139 -8.56 4.24 -10.13
C GLY A 139 -8.59 5.38 -9.11
N ILE A 140 -9.54 5.32 -8.17
CA ILE A 140 -9.64 6.26 -7.04
C ILE A 140 -8.39 6.20 -6.17
N LEU A 141 -7.94 4.99 -5.80
CA LEU A 141 -6.73 4.79 -5.00
C LEU A 141 -5.49 5.37 -5.67
N VAL A 142 -5.28 5.05 -6.96
CA VAL A 142 -4.12 5.53 -7.73
C VAL A 142 -4.14 7.05 -7.84
N LYS A 143 -5.30 7.65 -8.15
CA LYS A 143 -5.41 9.10 -8.26
C LYS A 143 -5.17 9.78 -6.91
N ARG A 144 -5.79 9.28 -5.85
CA ARG A 144 -5.60 9.76 -4.46
C ARG A 144 -4.13 9.70 -4.03
N LYS A 145 -3.41 8.63 -4.37
CA LYS A 145 -1.97 8.50 -4.08
C LYS A 145 -1.13 9.48 -4.90
N ARG A 146 -1.40 9.64 -6.20
CA ARG A 146 -0.68 10.58 -7.08
C ARG A 146 -0.84 12.03 -6.64
N LEU A 147 -2.02 12.38 -6.14
CA LEU A 147 -2.33 13.71 -5.62
C LEU A 147 -1.88 13.91 -4.16
N LYS A 148 -1.31 12.89 -3.52
CA LYS A 148 -0.86 12.92 -2.11
C LYS A 148 -1.92 13.40 -1.11
N LEU A 149 -3.21 13.31 -1.45
CA LEU A 149 -4.30 13.84 -0.63
C LEU A 149 -4.34 13.35 0.82
N PRO A 150 -3.98 12.09 1.15
CA PRO A 150 -3.92 11.66 2.55
C PRO A 150 -2.87 12.39 3.39
N GLN A 151 -1.81 12.91 2.76
CA GLN A 151 -0.70 13.60 3.43
C GLN A 151 -1.09 15.04 3.79
N ASN A 152 -1.96 15.66 2.98
CA ASN A 152 -2.44 17.03 3.20
C ASN A 152 -3.66 17.10 4.16
N LEU A 153 -4.01 15.99 4.81
CA LEU A 153 -5.14 15.96 5.75
C LEU A 153 -4.67 16.44 7.12
N GLN A 154 -5.09 17.64 7.51
CA GLN A 154 -4.97 18.17 8.88
C GLN A 154 -5.91 17.40 9.82
N GLY A 155 -5.45 16.24 10.29
CA GLY A 155 -6.17 15.48 11.29
C GLY A 155 -5.48 14.17 11.68
N GLN A 156 -5.74 13.77 12.91
CA GLN A 156 -5.08 12.70 13.60
C GLN A 156 -6.06 11.54 13.85
N SER A 157 -5.51 10.34 13.94
CA SER A 157 -6.25 9.19 14.48
C SER A 157 -6.25 9.20 16.00
N ILE A 158 -7.13 8.42 16.63
CA ILE A 158 -7.18 8.28 18.09
C ILE A 158 -5.84 7.84 18.67
N TRP A 159 -5.15 6.91 18.02
CA TRP A 159 -3.84 6.43 18.46
C TRP A 159 -2.79 7.53 18.44
N GLN A 160 -2.76 8.29 17.34
CA GLN A 160 -1.85 9.42 17.20
C GLN A 160 -2.11 10.47 18.28
N LEU A 161 -3.38 10.78 18.50
CA LEU A 161 -3.78 11.76 19.49
C LEU A 161 -3.46 11.30 20.92
N ALA A 162 -3.64 10.01 21.20
CA ALA A 162 -3.31 9.42 22.49
C ALA A 162 -1.80 9.51 22.79
N ASP A 163 -0.96 9.25 21.80
CA ASP A 163 0.50 9.41 21.91
C ASP A 163 0.88 10.87 22.16
N CYS A 164 0.32 11.80 21.38
CA CYS A 164 0.55 13.24 21.58
C CYS A 164 0.12 13.76 22.95
N PHE A 165 -0.98 13.26 23.51
CA PHE A 165 -1.44 13.63 24.86
C PHE A 165 -0.75 12.84 25.99
N GLY A 166 0.02 11.80 25.67
CA GLY A 166 0.62 10.91 26.66
C GLY A 166 -0.42 10.13 27.48
N VAL A 167 -1.53 9.72 26.84
CA VAL A 167 -2.65 8.98 27.48
C VAL A 167 -2.94 7.67 26.74
N ASP A 168 -3.73 6.79 27.37
CA ASP A 168 -4.21 5.57 26.70
C ASP A 168 -5.29 5.88 25.65
N GLN A 169 -5.31 5.14 24.54
CA GLN A 169 -6.31 5.25 23.47
C GLN A 169 -7.77 5.22 23.97
N LYS A 170 -8.06 4.48 25.06
CA LYS A 170 -9.41 4.37 25.63
C LYS A 170 -9.87 5.68 26.27
N VAL A 171 -8.93 6.47 26.78
CA VAL A 171 -9.23 7.81 27.35
C VAL A 171 -9.72 8.73 26.23
N VAL A 172 -8.99 8.77 25.11
CA VAL A 172 -9.37 9.55 23.92
C VAL A 172 -10.70 9.06 23.32
N GLN A 173 -10.90 7.74 23.24
CA GLN A 173 -12.20 7.17 22.84
C GLN A 173 -13.33 7.62 23.78
N GLY A 174 -13.06 7.67 25.08
CA GLY A 174 -13.97 8.19 26.09
C GLY A 174 -14.35 9.65 25.85
N TRP A 175 -13.40 10.51 25.51
CA TRP A 175 -13.67 11.91 25.15
C TRP A 175 -14.57 12.03 23.92
N VAL A 176 -14.35 11.19 22.90
CA VAL A 176 -15.20 11.14 21.70
C VAL A 176 -16.60 10.63 22.04
N PHE A 177 -16.71 9.57 22.83
CA PHE A 177 -18.00 8.97 23.20
C PHE A 177 -18.84 9.91 24.09
N LYS A 178 -18.19 10.62 25.02
CA LYS A 178 -18.83 11.61 25.88
C LYS A 178 -19.15 12.94 25.16
N GLY A 179 -18.69 13.11 23.92
CA GLY A 179 -18.96 14.29 23.11
C GLY A 179 -18.04 15.48 23.37
N TYR A 180 -17.05 15.36 24.26
CA TYR A 180 -16.04 16.40 24.50
C TYR A 180 -15.15 16.62 23.29
N LEU A 181 -14.81 15.54 22.58
CA LEU A 181 -13.95 15.60 21.39
C LEU A 181 -14.73 15.22 20.13
N LYS A 182 -14.88 16.17 19.21
CA LYS A 182 -15.51 15.93 17.91
C LYS A 182 -14.64 15.03 17.05
N ALA A 183 -15.24 14.00 16.45
CA ALA A 183 -14.54 13.06 15.57
C ALA A 183 -15.42 12.62 14.39
N GLN A 184 -14.80 12.36 13.24
CA GLN A 184 -15.46 11.82 12.05
C GLN A 184 -15.07 10.37 11.84
N LYS A 185 -16.05 9.49 11.58
CA LYS A 185 -15.79 8.10 11.20
C LYS A 185 -15.22 8.04 9.78
N ARG A 186 -14.11 7.31 9.55
CA ARG A 186 -13.51 7.14 8.21
C ARG A 186 -14.37 6.26 7.29
N GLY A 187 -15.27 5.45 7.83
CA GLY A 187 -16.07 4.51 7.05
C GLY A 187 -15.28 3.28 6.62
N THR A 188 -14.29 2.88 7.41
CA THR A 188 -13.62 1.58 7.24
C THR A 188 -14.59 0.49 7.64
N HIS A 189 -14.80 -0.52 6.80
CA HIS A 189 -15.64 -1.69 7.09
C HIS A 189 -15.00 -2.64 8.14
N ARG A 190 -14.25 -2.09 9.11
CA ARG A 190 -13.61 -2.87 10.17
C ARG A 190 -14.66 -3.36 11.16
N THR A 191 -14.54 -4.63 11.51
CA THR A 191 -15.43 -5.26 12.50
C THR A 191 -15.06 -4.81 13.92
N PRO A 192 -15.95 -4.93 14.92
CA PRO A 192 -15.63 -4.65 16.32
C PRO A 192 -14.41 -5.44 16.83
N ARG A 193 -14.26 -6.70 16.37
CA ARG A 193 -13.08 -7.53 16.67
C ARG A 193 -11.76 -6.97 16.11
N GLN A 194 -11.82 -6.11 15.10
CA GLN A 194 -10.67 -5.43 14.49
C GLN A 194 -10.46 -4.00 15.04
N GLY A 195 -11.06 -3.68 16.19
CA GLY A 195 -10.94 -2.36 16.82
C GLY A 195 -11.92 -1.31 16.30
N GLY A 196 -12.93 -1.71 15.50
CA GLY A 196 -13.95 -0.80 14.98
C GLY A 196 -13.45 0.17 13.90
N ASP A 197 -14.33 1.10 13.52
CA ASP A 197 -14.02 2.11 12.49
C ASP A 197 -13.01 3.14 13.01
N ILE A 198 -12.06 3.51 12.16
CA ILE A 198 -11.03 4.48 12.49
C ILE A 198 -11.65 5.87 12.52
N TYR A 199 -11.50 6.57 13.64
CA TYR A 199 -11.84 7.98 13.74
C TYR A 199 -10.77 8.87 13.11
N PHE A 200 -11.21 9.90 12.43
CA PHE A 200 -10.42 11.01 11.91
C PHE A 200 -10.82 12.26 12.68
N ILE A 201 -9.87 12.81 13.44
CA ILE A 201 -10.07 13.94 14.35
C ILE A 201 -9.30 15.11 13.77
N ARG A 202 -10.00 16.19 13.39
CA ARG A 202 -9.35 17.36 12.79
C ARG A 202 -8.63 18.17 13.86
N ASP A 203 -7.49 18.77 13.50
CA ASP A 203 -6.67 19.55 14.44
C ASP A 203 -7.46 20.70 15.08
N ARG A 204 -8.32 21.37 14.30
CA ARG A 204 -9.23 22.41 14.82
C ARG A 204 -10.17 21.92 15.93
N TRP A 205 -10.58 20.65 15.88
CA TRP A 205 -11.44 20.06 16.91
C TRP A 205 -10.64 19.66 18.14
N VAL A 206 -9.41 19.22 17.97
CA VAL A 206 -8.49 19.02 19.10
C VAL A 206 -8.22 20.36 19.79
N ARG A 207 -7.95 21.43 19.03
CA ARG A 207 -7.77 22.77 19.58
C ARG A 207 -9.00 23.25 20.34
N GLN A 208 -10.19 23.10 19.75
CA GLN A 208 -11.45 23.42 20.43
C GLN A 208 -11.59 22.63 21.75
N PHE A 209 -11.33 21.32 21.72
CA PHE A 209 -11.37 20.47 22.92
C PHE A 209 -10.40 20.93 24.01
N VAL A 210 -9.16 21.27 23.67
CA VAL A 210 -8.16 21.75 24.64
C VAL A 210 -8.59 23.08 25.28
N LEU A 211 -9.24 23.96 24.50
CA LEU A 211 -9.74 25.24 25.00
C LEU A 211 -11.00 25.10 25.87
N GLU A 212 -11.89 24.18 25.52
CA GLU A 212 -13.16 23.95 26.23
C GLU A 212 -13.02 23.06 27.46
N HIS A 213 -12.05 22.14 27.46
CA HIS A 213 -11.83 21.14 28.50
C HIS A 213 -10.35 21.03 28.93
N PRO A 214 -9.70 22.13 29.34
CA PRO A 214 -8.29 22.11 29.75
C PRO A 214 -8.04 21.18 30.95
N GLU A 215 -9.04 20.96 31.82
CA GLU A 215 -8.97 20.06 32.99
C GLU A 215 -8.79 18.59 32.63
N LEU A 216 -9.14 18.20 31.40
CA LEU A 216 -9.00 16.82 30.92
C LEU A 216 -7.61 16.55 30.33
N VAL A 217 -6.76 17.57 30.21
CA VAL A 217 -5.45 17.52 29.55
C VAL A 217 -4.33 17.66 30.58
N ASP A 218 -3.52 16.62 30.76
CA ASP A 218 -2.31 16.69 31.61
C ASP A 218 -1.13 17.26 30.82
N LEU A 219 -0.93 18.59 30.90
CA LEU A 219 0.14 19.31 30.19
C LEU A 219 1.56 18.80 30.52
N ARG A 220 1.75 18.04 31.60
CA ARG A 220 3.06 17.46 31.95
C ARG A 220 3.42 16.27 31.07
N LYS A 221 2.42 15.58 30.51
CA LYS A 221 2.59 14.37 29.70
C LYS A 221 2.51 14.63 28.19
N VAL A 222 1.90 15.76 27.82
CA VAL A 222 1.71 16.16 26.43
C VAL A 222 3.06 16.39 25.73
N ASP A 223 3.15 15.99 24.46
CA ASP A 223 4.25 16.38 23.59
C ASP A 223 4.23 17.91 23.38
N LYS A 224 5.25 18.57 23.92
CA LYS A 224 5.32 20.04 23.98
C LYS A 224 5.40 20.69 22.60
N PHE A 225 6.13 20.09 21.67
CA PHE A 225 6.34 20.66 20.34
C PHE A 225 5.06 20.56 19.52
N TRP A 226 4.46 19.37 19.52
CA TRP A 226 3.16 19.14 18.90
C TRP A 226 2.07 20.06 19.47
N PHE A 227 2.05 20.26 20.79
CA PHE A 227 1.04 21.09 21.45
C PHE A 227 1.20 22.57 21.09
N ILE A 228 2.44 23.06 21.00
CA ILE A 228 2.73 24.41 20.52
C ILE A 228 2.25 24.57 19.06
N ASP A 229 2.55 23.62 18.18
CA ASP A 229 2.11 23.67 16.78
C ASP A 229 0.58 23.62 16.67
N LEU A 230 -0.07 22.77 17.48
CA LEU A 230 -1.51 22.68 17.57
C LEU A 230 -2.14 24.01 17.97
N LEU A 231 -1.65 24.66 19.03
CA LEU A 231 -2.19 25.94 19.50
C LEU A 231 -1.88 27.09 18.52
N ALA A 232 -0.69 27.09 17.93
CA ALA A 232 -0.25 28.10 16.96
C ALA A 232 -0.96 28.02 15.60
N GLY A 233 -1.79 27.01 15.35
CA GLY A 233 -2.45 26.88 14.06
C GLY A 233 -1.59 26.23 12.97
N ARG A 234 -0.41 25.73 13.31
CA ARG A 234 0.51 25.09 12.37
C ARG A 234 0.06 23.67 12.03
N GLU A 235 0.58 23.13 10.94
CA GLU A 235 0.31 21.73 10.57
C GLU A 235 0.85 20.80 11.66
N THR A 236 -0.03 20.01 12.29
CA THR A 236 0.39 19.12 13.36
C THR A 236 0.86 17.78 12.78
N GLY A 237 2.18 17.57 12.79
CA GLY A 237 2.79 16.27 12.54
C GLY A 237 2.72 15.41 13.79
N HIS A 238 2.53 14.09 13.64
CA HIS A 238 2.67 13.17 14.76
C HIS A 238 4.15 13.04 15.15
N PRO A 239 4.54 13.09 16.43
CA PRO A 239 5.95 13.10 16.86
C PRO A 239 6.80 11.95 16.31
N SER A 240 6.22 10.75 16.19
CA SER A 240 6.92 9.57 15.65
C SER A 240 7.05 9.52 14.12
N TRP A 241 6.43 10.46 13.40
CA TRP A 241 6.52 10.61 11.95
C TRP A 241 7.09 12.00 11.74
N GLY A 242 8.43 12.10 11.82
CA GLY A 242 9.17 13.36 11.91
C GLY A 242 8.53 14.50 11.11
N ALA A 243 8.47 15.68 11.75
CA ALA A 243 7.86 16.89 11.24
C ALA A 243 7.99 16.97 9.72
N VAL A 244 6.86 16.82 9.01
CA VAL A 244 6.79 17.20 7.60
C VAL A 244 6.81 18.72 7.61
N THR A 245 8.00 19.29 7.76
CA THR A 245 8.23 20.69 7.45
C THR A 245 8.01 20.82 5.96
N VAL A 246 6.80 21.21 5.56
CA VAL A 246 6.59 21.83 4.25
C VAL A 246 7.31 23.18 4.36
N ALA A 247 8.61 23.16 4.08
CA ALA A 247 9.39 24.37 3.92
C ALA A 247 8.80 25.14 2.73
N ASP A 248 8.17 26.27 3.07
CA ASP A 248 8.18 27.53 2.34
C ASP A 248 8.01 27.42 0.82
N SER A 249 6.76 27.29 0.39
CA SER A 249 6.32 27.87 -0.88
C SER A 249 5.89 29.33 -0.64
N GLU A 250 6.80 30.15 -0.11
CA GLU A 250 6.67 31.60 -0.27
C GLU A 250 7.33 31.95 -1.59
N GLY A 251 6.50 32.32 -2.56
CA GLY A 251 6.96 32.85 -3.83
C GLY A 251 7.78 34.10 -3.57
N VAL A 252 9.03 34.09 -4.04
CA VAL A 252 9.81 35.30 -4.23
C VAL A 252 9.02 36.18 -5.21
N PRO A 253 8.50 37.36 -4.81
CA PRO A 253 8.03 38.32 -5.80
C PRO A 253 9.27 38.80 -6.55
N GLY A 254 9.35 38.48 -7.84
CA GLY A 254 10.39 39.00 -8.71
C GLY A 254 10.31 40.52 -8.71
N GLU A 255 11.27 41.15 -8.04
CA GLU A 255 11.54 42.57 -8.14
C GLU A 255 11.79 42.90 -9.62
N MET A 256 10.90 43.73 -10.15
CA MET A 256 11.10 44.46 -11.38
C MET A 256 12.17 45.52 -11.11
N GLU A 257 13.42 45.25 -11.48
CA GLU A 257 14.38 46.33 -11.68
C GLU A 257 14.36 46.78 -13.15
N ALA A 258 13.82 47.98 -13.32
CA ALA A 258 13.95 48.79 -14.50
C ALA A 258 15.37 49.40 -14.56
N GLY A 259 16.01 49.28 -15.73
CA GLY A 259 16.94 50.27 -16.30
C GLY A 259 18.35 50.37 -15.69
N ASN A 260 19.37 50.09 -16.50
CA ASN A 260 20.19 51.09 -17.20
C ASN A 260 21.54 50.52 -17.67
N TYR A 261 21.90 50.94 -18.90
CA TYR A 261 23.14 50.73 -19.68
C TYR A 261 23.34 49.39 -20.38
#